data_AF-A0A353SBI7-F1
#
_entry.id   AF-A0A353SBI7-F1
#
_cell.length_a   1.000
_cell.length_b   1.000
_cell.length_c   1.000
_cell.angle_alpha   90.00
_cell.angle_beta   90.00
_cell.angle_gamma   90.00
#
_symmetry.space_group_name_H-M   'P 1'
#
loop_
_entity.id
_entity.type
_entity.pdbx_description
1 polymer ?
#
loop_
_entity_poly.entity_id
_entity_poly.type
_entity_poly.pdbx_seq_one_letter_code
_entity_poly.pdbx_strand_id
1 'polypeptide(L)'
;MELIDNVKDSIQNFIEENSKLTAAIIAIFLLLIVSGTAVLLLRGKTGTGGRSVRLPPETFTETEEFLKPEQVNLTEDYYFSRISPDNWSDAERERWFTPPDEQNMQELGKANDKIIDTILEAAP
;
A
#
# COMPACT_ATOMS: atom_id res chain seq x y z
N MET A 1 -45.51 -0.09 20.96
CA MET A 1 -45.44 -1.34 21.76
C MET A 1 -45.53 -2.53 20.81
N GLU A 2 -46.52 -2.55 19.91
CA GLU A 2 -46.70 -3.59 18.88
C GLU A 2 -45.47 -3.90 18.00
N LEU A 3 -44.66 -2.90 17.62
CA LEU A 3 -43.45 -3.13 16.82
C LEU A 3 -42.37 -3.93 17.57
N ILE A 4 -42.27 -3.76 18.89
CA ILE A 4 -41.29 -4.48 19.72
C ILE A 4 -41.74 -5.93 19.89
N ASP A 5 -43.04 -6.13 20.10
CA ASP A 5 -43.62 -7.46 20.23
C ASP A 5 -43.51 -8.25 18.91
N ASN A 6 -43.76 -7.60 17.77
CA ASN A 6 -43.64 -8.25 16.46
C ASN A 6 -42.18 -8.61 16.09
N VAL A 7 -41.21 -7.79 16.49
CA VAL A 7 -39.78 -8.09 16.34
C VAL A 7 -39.37 -9.24 17.25
N LYS A 8 -39.85 -9.25 18.50
CA LYS A 8 -39.58 -10.33 19.47
C LYS A 8 -40.10 -11.67 18.96
N ASP A 9 -41.33 -11.71 18.46
CA ASP A 9 -41.95 -12.93 17.93
C ASP A 9 -41.21 -13.43 16.68
N SER A 10 -40.77 -12.52 15.81
CA SER A 10 -39.96 -12.86 14.63
C SER A 10 -38.59 -13.46 15.02
N ILE A 11 -37.92 -12.92 16.03
CA ILE A 11 -36.65 -13.43 16.55
C ILE A 11 -36.85 -14.81 17.19
N GLN A 12 -37.94 -14.99 17.95
CA GLN A 12 -38.23 -16.24 18.64
C GLN A 12 -38.54 -17.37 17.63
N ASN A 13 -39.33 -17.08 16.60
CA ASN A 13 -39.59 -18.00 15.49
C ASN A 13 -38.30 -18.38 14.74
N PHE A 14 -37.41 -17.41 14.50
CA PHE A 14 -36.12 -17.68 13.84
C PHE A 14 -35.18 -18.56 14.68
N ILE A 15 -35.20 -18.38 16.00
CA ILE A 15 -34.42 -19.21 16.94
C ILE A 15 -34.93 -20.65 16.99
N GLU A 16 -36.25 -20.85 16.97
CA GLU A 16 -36.86 -22.18 16.98
C GLU A 16 -36.64 -22.93 15.67
N GLU A 17 -36.82 -22.27 14.53
CA GLU A 17 -36.67 -22.87 13.20
C GLU A 17 -35.21 -23.24 12.89
N ASN A 18 -34.25 -22.41 13.31
CA ASN A 18 -32.84 -22.55 12.95
C ASN A 18 -31.91 -22.70 14.17
N SER A 19 -32.38 -23.39 15.21
CA SER A 19 -31.69 -23.57 16.51
C SER A 19 -30.19 -23.93 16.45
N LYS A 20 -29.77 -24.72 15.45
CA LYS A 20 -28.35 -25.07 15.24
C LYS A 20 -27.53 -23.91 14.67
N LEU A 21 -28.09 -23.16 13.72
CA LEU A 21 -27.43 -22.00 13.09
C LEU A 21 -27.39 -20.82 14.06
N THR A 22 -28.46 -20.58 14.81
CA THR A 22 -28.49 -19.51 15.83
C THR A 22 -27.51 -19.80 16.97
N ALA A 23 -27.40 -21.06 17.42
CA ALA A 23 -26.37 -21.45 18.38
C ALA A 23 -24.95 -21.23 17.84
N ALA A 24 -24.69 -21.55 16.57
CA ALA A 24 -23.39 -21.32 15.94
C ALA A 24 -23.04 -19.82 15.83
N ILE A 25 -24.01 -18.99 15.42
CA ILE A 25 -23.83 -17.54 15.33
C ILE A 25 -23.55 -16.94 16.71
N ILE A 26 -24.32 -17.33 17.73
CA ILE A 26 -24.09 -16.86 19.11
C ILE A 26 -22.71 -17.29 19.61
N ALA A 27 -22.27 -18.51 19.33
CA ALA A 27 -20.93 -18.99 19.70
C ALA A 27 -19.82 -18.17 19.04
N ILE A 28 -19.96 -17.82 17.75
CA ILE A 28 -19.00 -16.97 17.03
C ILE A 28 -18.97 -15.56 17.63
N PHE A 29 -20.13 -14.98 17.95
CA PHE A 29 -20.21 -13.67 18.59
C PHE A 29 -19.54 -13.66 19.97
N LEU A 30 -19.78 -14.69 20.79
CA LEU A 30 -19.11 -14.82 22.09
C LEU A 30 -17.59 -14.92 21.93
N LEU A 31 -17.12 -15.70 20.96
CA LEU A 31 -15.69 -15.83 20.66
C LEU A 31 -15.06 -14.48 20.28
N LEU A 32 -15.74 -13.70 19.42
CA LEU A 32 -15.28 -12.36 19.01
C LEU A 32 -15.17 -11.39 20.18
N ILE A 33 -16.16 -11.40 21.09
CA ILE A 33 -16.16 -10.54 22.28
C ILE A 33 -15.02 -10.93 23.22
N VAL A 34 -14.82 -12.23 23.46
CA VAL A 34 -13.73 -12.73 24.31
C VAL A 34 -12.36 -12.42 23.69
N SER A 35 -12.19 -12.59 22.37
CA SER A 35 -10.93 -12.24 21.71
C SER A 35 -10.65 -10.74 21.71
N GLY A 36 -11.68 -9.91 21.49
CA GLY A 36 -11.55 -8.45 21.49
C GLY A 36 -11.17 -7.91 22.87
N THR A 37 -11.82 -8.42 23.93
CA THR A 37 -11.51 -8.04 25.31
C THR A 37 -10.13 -8.55 25.76
N ALA A 38 -9.71 -9.74 25.34
CA ALA A 38 -8.36 -10.25 25.61
C ALA A 38 -7.27 -9.34 24.99
N VAL A 39 -7.44 -8.91 23.75
CA VAL A 39 -6.49 -7.97 23.08
C VAL A 39 -6.44 -6.63 23.81
N LEU A 40 -7.59 -6.09 24.24
CA LEU A 40 -7.66 -4.86 25.03
C LEU A 40 -6.97 -4.98 26.39
N LEU A 41 -7.15 -6.10 27.09
CA LEU A 41 -6.47 -6.35 28.37
C LEU A 41 -4.96 -6.53 28.20
N LEU A 42 -4.52 -7.15 27.10
CA LEU A 42 -3.10 -7.29 26.77
C LEU A 42 -2.46 -5.94 26.36
N ARG A 43 -3.16 -5.11 25.57
CA ARG A 43 -2.69 -3.76 25.19
C ARG A 43 -2.74 -2.75 26.33
N GLY A 44 -3.70 -2.86 27.26
CA GLY A 44 -3.81 -1.98 28.43
C GLY A 44 -2.63 -2.09 29.40
N LYS A 45 -1.84 -3.17 29.29
CA LYS A 45 -0.66 -3.41 30.12
C LYS A 45 0.66 -2.96 29.46
N THR A 46 0.67 -2.77 28.14
CA THR A 46 1.73 -2.01 27.46
C THR A 46 1.42 -0.55 27.64
N GLY A 47 1.80 -0.04 28.81
CA GLY A 47 1.55 1.33 29.21
C GLY A 47 1.90 2.33 28.11
N THR A 48 1.09 3.38 28.06
CA THR A 48 1.47 4.75 27.71
C THR A 48 2.61 5.25 28.61
N GLY A 49 3.72 4.52 28.64
CA GLY A 49 5.03 4.98 29.04
C GLY A 49 5.75 5.39 27.77
N GLY A 50 5.25 6.42 27.09
CA GLY A 50 6.05 7.13 26.12
C GLY A 50 7.27 7.63 26.87
N ARG A 51 8.37 6.88 26.82
CA ARG A 51 9.70 7.43 27.10
C ARG A 51 9.86 8.53 26.06
N SER A 52 9.51 9.76 26.43
CA SER A 52 10.00 10.91 25.71
C SER A 52 11.50 10.88 25.92
N VAL A 53 12.19 10.30 24.93
CA VAL A 53 13.63 10.41 24.83
C VAL A 53 13.86 11.90 24.63
N ARG A 54 14.18 12.61 25.71
CA ARG A 54 14.71 13.96 25.64
C ARG A 54 16.13 13.80 25.10
N LEU A 55 16.24 13.81 23.78
CA LEU A 55 17.51 13.98 23.11
C LEU A 55 18.11 15.30 23.64
N PRO A 56 19.37 15.32 24.10
CA PRO A 56 20.05 16.57 24.38
C PRO A 56 19.96 17.46 23.13
N PRO A 57 19.85 18.79 23.27
CA PRO A 57 19.94 19.66 22.11
C PRO A 57 21.31 19.43 21.46
N GLU A 58 21.33 18.71 20.32
CA GLU A 58 22.53 18.58 19.51
C GLU A 58 22.90 19.99 19.07
N THR A 59 23.96 20.52 19.68
CA THR A 59 24.55 21.77 19.26
C THR A 59 25.41 21.43 18.05
N PHE A 60 24.82 21.54 16.87
CA PHE A 60 25.56 21.38 15.62
C PHE A 60 26.54 22.56 15.50
N THR A 61 27.80 22.31 15.80
CA THR A 61 28.89 23.19 15.40
C THR A 61 29.38 22.75 14.02
N GLU A 62 29.14 23.59 13.01
CA GLU A 62 29.74 23.41 11.68
C GLU A 62 31.26 23.34 11.85
N THR A 63 31.81 22.14 11.70
CA THR A 63 33.25 21.88 11.82
C THR A 63 33.97 22.09 10.49
N GLU A 64 33.21 22.18 9.39
CA GLU A 64 33.73 22.30 8.04
C GLU A 64 33.09 23.48 7.31
N GLU A 65 33.92 24.21 6.55
CA GLU A 65 33.49 25.33 5.71
C GLU A 65 32.66 24.80 4.53
N PHE A 66 31.48 25.40 4.31
CA PHE A 66 30.60 25.03 3.21
C PHE A 66 31.28 25.31 1.85
N LEU A 67 31.78 24.26 1.21
CA LEU A 67 32.29 24.33 -0.16
C LEU A 67 31.12 24.23 -1.14
N LYS A 68 30.71 25.37 -1.70
CA LYS A 68 29.76 25.38 -2.82
C LYS A 68 30.37 24.63 -4.02
N PRO A 69 29.61 23.76 -4.72
CA PRO A 69 30.08 23.16 -5.97
C PRO A 69 30.46 24.27 -6.97
N GLU A 70 31.55 24.07 -7.72
CA GLU A 70 31.88 24.95 -8.84
C GLU A 70 30.72 24.96 -9.82
N GLN A 71 30.25 26.17 -10.16
CA GLN A 71 29.26 26.34 -11.22
C GLN A 71 29.94 25.97 -12.53
N VAL A 72 29.54 24.85 -13.11
CA VAL A 72 29.90 24.51 -14.48
C VAL A 72 29.24 25.56 -15.37
N ASN A 73 30.02 26.52 -15.86
CA ASN A 73 29.59 27.40 -16.93
C ASN A 73 29.45 26.53 -18.18
N LEU A 74 28.22 26.09 -18.47
CA LEU A 74 27.93 25.44 -19.74
C LEU A 74 28.19 26.45 -20.85
N THR A 75 29.20 26.19 -21.67
CA THR A 75 29.43 26.94 -22.90
C THR A 75 28.26 26.66 -23.83
N GLU A 76 27.54 27.71 -24.27
CA GLU A 76 26.34 27.60 -25.12
C GLU A 76 26.61 26.73 -26.37
N ASP A 77 27.84 26.74 -26.86
CA ASP A 77 28.32 25.98 -28.01
C ASP A 77 28.14 24.45 -27.86
N TYR A 78 28.09 23.90 -26.65
CA TYR A 78 27.97 22.45 -26.45
C TYR A 78 26.60 21.91 -26.88
N TYR A 79 25.53 22.68 -26.68
CA TYR A 79 24.18 22.27 -27.05
C TYR A 79 23.93 22.38 -28.55
N PHE A 80 24.49 23.41 -29.20
CA PHE A 80 24.27 23.67 -30.62
C PHE A 80 25.20 22.91 -31.56
N SER A 81 26.34 22.42 -31.06
CA SER A 81 27.29 21.61 -31.86
C SER A 81 26.97 20.12 -31.89
N ARG A 82 26.07 19.64 -31.01
CA ARG A 82 25.66 18.23 -30.99
C ARG A 82 24.76 17.92 -32.18
N ILE A 83 25.32 17.28 -33.19
CA ILE A 83 24.55 16.53 -34.19
C ILE A 83 24.04 15.28 -33.47
N SER A 84 22.77 15.29 -33.07
CA SER A 84 22.14 14.10 -32.50
C SER A 84 21.90 13.09 -33.63
N PRO A 85 22.40 11.85 -33.51
CA PRO A 85 22.09 10.83 -34.50
C PRO A 85 20.60 10.45 -34.42
N ASP A 86 19.99 10.11 -35.55
CA ASP A 86 18.59 9.66 -35.61
C ASP A 86 18.36 8.40 -34.77
N ASN A 87 19.39 7.55 -34.66
CA ASN A 87 19.36 6.30 -33.92
C ASN A 87 20.57 6.18 -32.99
N TRP A 88 20.36 5.53 -31.84
CA TRP A 88 21.43 5.18 -30.92
C TRP A 88 22.28 4.05 -31.50
N SER A 89 23.60 4.15 -31.36
CA SER A 89 24.49 3.05 -31.70
C SER A 89 24.28 1.86 -30.75
N ASP A 90 24.58 0.65 -31.21
CA ASP A 90 24.43 -0.56 -30.37
C ASP A 90 25.22 -0.46 -29.05
N ALA A 91 26.41 0.14 -29.10
CA ALA A 91 27.26 0.37 -27.93
C ALA A 91 26.66 1.36 -26.93
N GLU A 92 25.98 2.41 -27.41
CA GLU A 92 25.26 3.33 -26.53
C GLU A 92 23.98 2.69 -25.98
N ARG A 93 23.30 1.86 -26.79
CA ARG A 93 22.15 1.10 -26.31
C ARG A 93 22.54 0.19 -25.14
N GLU A 94 23.60 -0.59 -25.28
CA GLU A 94 24.07 -1.48 -24.23
C GLU A 94 24.61 -0.73 -23.00
N ARG A 95 25.25 0.42 -23.21
CA ARG A 95 25.79 1.25 -22.12
C ARG A 95 24.70 1.92 -21.29
N TRP A 96 23.64 2.40 -21.95
CA TRP A 96 22.66 3.29 -21.32
C TRP A 96 21.30 2.63 -21.09
N PHE A 97 21.03 1.49 -21.74
CA PHE A 97 19.76 0.79 -21.62
C PHE A 97 19.98 -0.68 -21.29
N THR A 98 19.20 -1.15 -20.33
CA THR A 98 19.08 -2.57 -20.05
C THR A 98 17.93 -3.13 -20.88
N PRO A 99 18.14 -4.16 -21.74
CA PRO A 99 17.04 -4.80 -22.43
C PRO A 99 16.06 -5.39 -21.39
N PRO A 100 14.75 -5.30 -21.64
CA PRO A 100 13.76 -5.86 -20.72
C PRO A 100 13.93 -7.38 -20.63
N ASP A 101 13.79 -7.91 -19.42
CA ASP A 101 13.78 -9.35 -19.17
C ASP A 101 12.58 -10.03 -19.85
N GLU A 102 12.75 -11.28 -20.27
CA GLU A 102 11.71 -12.07 -20.92
C GLU A 102 10.49 -12.22 -20.01
N GLN A 103 10.70 -12.36 -18.71
CA GLN A 103 9.63 -12.38 -17.72
C GLN A 103 8.83 -11.06 -17.71
N ASN A 104 9.50 -9.92 -17.73
CA ASN A 104 8.85 -8.60 -17.75
C ASN A 104 8.03 -8.40 -19.03
N MET A 105 8.52 -8.90 -20.16
CA MET A 105 7.80 -8.87 -21.44
C MET A 105 6.55 -9.73 -21.41
N GLN A 106 6.61 -10.93 -20.80
CA GLN A 106 5.44 -11.81 -20.64
C GLN A 106 4.40 -11.23 -19.68
N GLU A 107 4.84 -10.62 -18.57
CA GLU A 107 3.95 -9.94 -17.62
C GLU A 107 3.24 -8.75 -18.27
N LEU A 108 3.96 -7.97 -19.07
CA LEU A 108 3.38 -6.87 -19.85
C LEU A 108 2.35 -7.38 -20.87
N GLY A 109 2.64 -8.49 -21.56
CA GLY A 109 1.70 -9.15 -22.47
C GLY A 109 0.40 -9.53 -21.76
N LYS A 110 0.50 -10.25 -20.64
CA LYS A 110 -0.66 -10.65 -19.82
C LYS A 110 -1.45 -9.44 -19.30
N ALA A 111 -0.77 -8.37 -18.92
CA ALA A 111 -1.41 -7.14 -18.47
C ALA A 111 -2.20 -6.47 -19.59
N ASN A 112 -1.64 -6.43 -20.81
CA ASN A 112 -2.33 -5.90 -21.98
C ASN A 112 -3.54 -6.74 -22.36
N ASP A 113 -3.42 -8.08 -22.38
CA ASP A 113 -4.53 -8.99 -22.68
C ASP A 113 -5.69 -8.77 -21.70
N LYS A 114 -5.37 -8.65 -20.41
CA LYS A 114 -6.37 -8.36 -19.37
C LYS A 114 -7.08 -7.02 -19.58
N ILE A 115 -6.34 -5.99 -20.01
CA ILE A 115 -6.93 -4.68 -20.32
C ILE A 115 -7.88 -4.80 -21.52
N ILE A 116 -7.47 -5.52 -22.57
CA ILE A 116 -8.29 -5.76 -23.76
C ILE A 116 -9.58 -6.49 -23.36
N ASP A 117 -9.48 -7.58 -22.60
CA ASP A 117 -10.64 -8.34 -22.14
C ASP A 117 -11.57 -7.46 -21.30
N THR A 118 -11.02 -6.63 -20.42
CA THR A 118 -11.82 -5.70 -19.60
C THR A 118 -12.55 -4.66 -20.47
N ILE A 119 -11.90 -4.14 -21.51
CA ILE A 119 -12.52 -3.21 -22.45
C ILE A 119 -13.62 -3.89 -23.26
N LEU A 120 -13.41 -5.14 -23.69
CA LEU A 120 -14.36 -5.92 -24.48
C LEU A 120 -15.56 -6.41 -23.65
N GLU A 121 -15.36 -6.80 -22.39
CA GLU A 121 -16.45 -7.16 -21.47
C GLU A 121 -17.26 -5.94 -21.04
N ALA A 122 -16.63 -4.76 -20.94
CA ALA A 122 -17.30 -3.51 -20.61
C ALA A 122 -17.93 -2.80 -21.82
N ALA A 123 -17.72 -3.32 -23.04
CA ALA A 123 -18.38 -2.84 -24.24
C ALA A 123 -19.80 -3.45 -24.34
N PRO A 124 -20.85 -2.64 -24.59
CA PRO A 124 -22.24 -3.08 -24.64
C PRO A 124 -22.57 -3.98 -25.84
#